data_AF-A0A953M8S6-F1
#
_entry.id   AF-A0A953M8S6-F1
#
_cell.length_a   1.000
_cell.length_b   1.000
_cell.length_c   1.000
_cell.angle_alpha   90.00
_cell.angle_beta   90.00
_cell.angle_gamma   90.00
#
_symmetry.space_group_name_H-M   'P 1'
#
loop_
_entity.id
_entity.type
_entity.pdbx_description
1 polymer ?
#
loop_
_entity_poly.entity_id
_entity_poly.type
_entity_poly.pdbx_seq_one_letter_code
_entity_poly.pdbx_strand_id
1 'polypeptide(L)' 'RFADLAENPPAREAAIALRRKMVTEVFAPFQPTHVQVGKYYPLREARAGTDSWSVLEDLKNVVDPARLMNPGALGLD' A
#
# COMPACT_ATOMS: atom_id res chain seq x y z
N ARG A 1 -18.06 -12.43 12.61
CA ARG A 1 -19.37 -11.78 12.87
C ARG A 1 -19.33 -10.38 12.26
N PHE A 2 -19.68 -10.27 10.98
CA PHE A 2 -19.81 -8.99 10.26
C PHE A 2 -21.07 -8.96 9.38
N ALA A 3 -21.90 -10.01 9.45
CA ALA A 3 -23.13 -10.06 8.69
C ALA A 3 -24.17 -9.14 9.36
N ASP A 4 -24.88 -8.38 8.53
CA ASP A 4 -26.02 -7.49 8.81
C ASP A 4 -25.74 -6.07 9.31
N LEU A 5 -24.54 -5.53 9.11
CA LEU A 5 -24.32 -4.09 9.27
C LEU A 5 -24.80 -3.33 8.02
N ALA A 6 -25.69 -2.35 8.22
CA ALA A 6 -26.07 -1.42 7.15
C ALA A 6 -24.83 -0.70 6.61
N GLU A 7 -24.78 -0.50 5.29
CA GLU A 7 -23.70 0.26 4.69
C GLU A 7 -23.65 1.69 5.24
N ASN A 8 -22.44 2.17 5.54
CA ASN A 8 -22.21 3.56 5.93
C ASN A 8 -21.15 4.17 5.01
N PRO A 9 -21.53 4.64 3.80
CA PRO A 9 -20.60 5.25 2.86
C PRO A 9 -19.84 6.45 3.46
N PRO A 10 -20.47 7.40 4.19
CA PRO A 10 -19.75 8.50 4.82
C PRO A 10 -18.64 8.05 5.78
N ALA A 11 -18.91 7.05 6.64
CA ALA A 11 -17.90 6.52 7.55
C ALA A 11 -16.76 5.81 6.81
N ARG A 12 -17.08 5.08 5.73
CA ARG A 12 -16.07 4.45 4.86
C ARG A 12 -15.14 5.49 4.25
N GLU A 13 -15.68 6.55 3.68
CA GLU A 13 -14.90 7.64 3.09
C GLU A 13 -14.02 8.33 4.13
N ALA A 14 -14.57 8.63 5.32
CA ALA A 14 -13.81 9.19 6.42
C ALA A 14 -12.63 8.28 6.84
N ALA A 15 -12.85 6.97 6.91
CA ALA A 15 -11.81 6.00 7.25
C ALA A 15 -10.71 5.90 6.17
N ILE A 16 -11.09 5.99 4.88
CA ILE A 16 -10.12 6.02 3.77
C ILE A 16 -9.28 7.30 3.83
N ALA A 17 -9.92 8.46 4.02
CA ALA A 17 -9.25 9.75 4.13
C ALA A 17 -8.27 9.78 5.31
N LEU A 18 -8.69 9.28 6.48
CA LEU A 18 -7.84 9.19 7.66
C LEU A 18 -6.59 8.35 7.40
N ARG A 19 -6.73 7.16 6.81
CA ARG A 19 -5.60 6.28 6.49
C ARG A 19 -4.59 6.93 5.54
N ARG A 20 -5.08 7.65 4.52
CA ARG A 20 -4.21 8.40 3.60
C ARG A 20 -3.44 9.49 4.34
N LYS A 21 -4.15 10.35 5.07
CA LYS A 21 -3.56 11.45 5.84
C LYS A 21 -2.52 10.97 6.86
N MET A 22 -2.79 9.85 7.54
CA MET A 22 -1.82 9.25 8.46
C MET A 22 -0.49 8.97 7.75
N VAL A 23 -0.52 8.33 6.57
CA VAL A 23 0.70 7.97 5.84
C VAL A 23 1.38 9.20 5.23
N THR A 24 0.63 10.08 4.57
CA THR A 24 1.19 11.15 3.74
C THR A 24 1.56 12.42 4.52
N GLU A 25 0.91 12.69 5.64
CA GLU A 25 1.10 13.93 6.40
C GLU A 25 1.63 13.67 7.81
N VAL A 26 1.00 12.75 8.55
CA VAL A 26 1.33 12.56 9.97
C VAL A 26 2.65 11.82 10.13
N PHE A 27 2.84 10.72 9.41
CA PHE A 27 4.02 9.89 9.56
C PHE A 27 5.17 10.26 8.62
N ALA A 28 4.90 10.88 7.47
CA ALA A 28 5.92 11.24 6.50
C ALA A 28 7.14 11.98 7.09
N PRO A 29 6.99 12.96 8.02
CA PRO A 29 8.12 13.66 8.62
C PRO A 29 9.09 12.76 9.41
N PHE A 30 8.61 11.62 9.89
CA PHE A 30 9.41 10.68 10.70
C PHE A 30 10.17 9.64 9.85
N GLN A 31 10.01 9.68 8.52
CA GLN A 31 10.62 8.72 7.59
C GLN A 31 10.46 7.25 8.02
N PRO A 32 9.24 6.81 8.36
CA PRO A 32 9.01 5.47 8.87
C PRO A 32 9.35 4.43 7.80
N THR A 33 10.05 3.38 8.22
CA THR A 33 10.31 2.23 7.34
C THR A 33 9.02 1.49 6.99
N HIS A 34 8.00 1.51 7.86
CA HIS A 34 6.73 0.84 7.62
C HIS A 34 5.61 1.40 8.51
N VAL A 35 4.36 1.40 8.01
CA VAL A 35 3.20 1.99 8.71
C VAL A 35 2.03 1.00 8.87
N GLN A 36 2.12 -0.23 8.32
CA GLN A 36 1.08 -1.28 8.36
C GLN A 36 -0.34 -0.84 7.93
N VAL A 37 -0.50 0.23 7.15
CA VAL A 37 -1.79 0.73 6.69
C VAL A 37 -2.15 0.14 5.31
N GLY A 38 -2.18 -1.19 5.19
CA GLY A 38 -2.60 -1.89 3.96
C GLY A 38 -1.99 -1.34 2.66
N LYS A 39 -2.84 -1.06 1.66
CA LYS A 39 -2.43 -0.57 0.33
C LYS A 39 -2.05 0.92 0.27
N TYR A 40 -2.06 1.63 1.39
CA TYR A 40 -1.83 3.09 1.41
C TYR A 40 -0.36 3.47 1.59
N TYR A 41 0.54 2.50 1.75
CA TYR A 41 1.98 2.74 1.88
C TYR A 41 2.64 2.91 0.50
N PRO A 42 3.27 4.07 0.20
CA PRO A 42 3.85 4.37 -1.11
C PRO A 42 5.26 3.76 -1.25
N LEU A 43 5.35 2.42 -1.24
CA LEU A 43 6.64 1.72 -1.27
C LEU A 43 7.42 2.04 -2.54
N ARG A 44 6.77 1.97 -3.70
CA ARG A 44 7.40 2.26 -4.99
C ARG A 44 7.94 3.68 -5.02
N GLU A 45 7.15 4.66 -4.62
CA GLU A 45 7.56 6.07 -4.61
C GLU A 45 8.75 6.30 -3.67
N ALA A 46 8.82 5.58 -2.55
CA ALA A 46 9.91 5.68 -1.59
C ALA A 46 11.20 4.95 -2.03
N ARG A 47 11.13 4.01 -2.99
CA ARG A 47 12.25 3.12 -3.36
C ARG A 47 12.61 3.14 -4.84
N ALA A 48 11.81 3.75 -5.69
CA ALA A 48 12.05 3.82 -7.13
C ALA A 48 13.45 4.34 -7.43
N GLY A 49 14.14 3.68 -8.37
CA GLY A 49 15.51 4.02 -8.74
C GLY A 49 16.60 3.53 -7.79
N THR A 50 16.25 2.79 -6.73
CA THR A 50 17.22 2.12 -5.84
C THR A 50 17.40 0.65 -6.22
N ASP A 51 18.56 0.07 -5.90
CA ASP A 51 18.83 -1.36 -6.10
C ASP A 51 17.83 -2.25 -5.34
N SER A 52 17.35 -1.79 -4.18
CA SER A 52 16.34 -2.50 -3.41
C SER A 52 15.02 -2.65 -4.17
N TRP A 53 14.65 -1.65 -4.99
CA TRP A 53 13.46 -1.75 -5.84
C TRP A 53 13.67 -2.75 -6.99
N SER A 54 14.84 -2.70 -7.65
CA SER A 54 15.18 -3.62 -8.72
C SER A 54 15.13 -5.08 -8.26
N VAL A 55 15.72 -5.39 -7.10
CA VAL A 55 15.68 -6.74 -6.52
C VAL A 55 14.25 -7.21 -6.24
N LEU A 56 13.37 -6.33 -5.78
CA LEU A 56 11.96 -6.67 -5.54
C LEU A 56 11.22 -6.98 -6.85
N GLU A 57 11.42 -6.18 -7.89
CA GLU A 57 10.84 -6.44 -9.21
C GLU A 57 11.38 -7.74 -9.83
N ASP A 58 12.68 -7.97 -9.76
CA ASP A 58 13.30 -9.19 -10.27
C ASP A 58 12.75 -10.43 -9.55
N LEU A 59 12.62 -10.37 -8.22
CA LEU A 59 11.99 -11.44 -7.44
C LEU A 59 10.54 -11.66 -7.87
N LYS A 60 9.76 -10.58 -8.04
CA LYS A 60 8.36 -10.65 -8.49
C LYS A 60 8.25 -11.31 -9.86
N ASN A 61 9.13 -10.96 -10.80
CA ASN A 61 9.17 -11.53 -12.14
C ASN A 61 9.51 -13.03 -12.13
N VAL A 62 10.33 -13.49 -11.18
CA VAL A 62 10.64 -14.93 -11.02
C VAL A 62 9.46 -15.70 -10.43
N VAL A 63 8.80 -15.18 -9.40
CA VAL A 63 7.80 -15.95 -8.63
C VAL A 63 6.36 -15.77 -9.14
N ASP A 64 6.07 -14.67 -9.83
CA ASP A 64 4.76 -14.36 -10.41
C ASP A 64 4.92 -13.62 -11.76
N PRO A 65 5.46 -14.31 -12.78
CA PRO A 65 5.75 -13.70 -14.09
C PRO A 65 4.49 -13.18 -14.80
N ALA A 66 3.33 -13.78 -14.53
CA ALA A 66 2.05 -13.35 -15.09
C ALA A 66 1.38 -12.23 -14.26
N ARG A 67 2.01 -11.77 -13.18
CA ARG A 67 1.51 -10.74 -12.25
C ARG A 67 0.07 -10.98 -11.77
N LEU A 68 -0.29 -12.23 -11.50
CA LEU A 68 -1.65 -12.62 -11.05
C LEU A 68 -1.83 -12.48 -9.54
N MET A 69 -0.75 -12.57 -8.77
CA MET A 69 -0.78 -12.53 -7.32
C MET A 69 -0.78 -11.08 -6.81
N ASN A 70 -1.98 -10.62 -6.41
CA ASN A 70 -2.24 -9.30 -5.83
C ASN A 70 -1.71 -8.14 -6.69
N PRO A 71 -2.25 -7.95 -7.92
CA PRO A 71 -1.76 -6.94 -8.86
C PRO A 71 -1.77 -5.53 -8.27
N GLY A 72 -0.70 -4.77 -8.50
CA GLY A 72 -0.54 -3.38 -8.05
C GLY A 72 -0.27 -3.22 -6.55
N ALA A 73 -0.18 -4.30 -5.78
CA ALA A 73 0.20 -4.22 -4.38
C ALA A 73 1.62 -3.67 -4.23
N LEU A 74 1.78 -2.69 -3.32
CA LEU A 74 3.06 -2.00 -3.08
C LEU A 74 3.63 -1.29 -4.32
N GLY A 75 2.84 -1.11 -5.39
CA GLY A 75 3.30 -0.60 -6.68
C GLY A 75 4.04 -1.65 -7.53
N LEU A 76 3.79 -2.94 -7.33
CA LEU A 76 4.23 -4.02 -8.21
C LEU A 76 3.09 -4.36 -9.17
N ASP A 77 3.01 -3.61 -10.27
CA ASP A 77 1.96 -3.64 -11.31
C ASP A 77 2.40 -4.27 -12.62
#